data_AF-A0A4Y2RS79-F1
#
_entry.id   AF-A0A4Y2RS79-F1
#
_cell.length_a   1.000
_cell.length_b   1.000
_cell.length_c   1.000
_cell.angle_alpha   90.00
_cell.angle_beta   90.00
_cell.angle_gamma   90.00
#
_symmetry.space_group_name_H-M   'P 1'
#
loop_
_entity.id
_entity.type
_entity.pdbx_description
1 polymer ?
#
loop_
_entity_poly.entity_id
_entity_poly.type
_entity_poly.pdbx_seq_one_letter_code
_entity_poly.pdbx_strand_id
1 'polypeptide(L)'
;EKTDIQTPIKFKLTYTLIQKEPRMSSEGEKLPDINLYPILNQQEASKVFEAKFLKDCGDNDICESDLHVTAELNLPKQESGIPVLYLGEQQVNLSITLYNHNEPAYDASLYVFHPNTLSYIGRKVVKGESIECVPHNSTVLKCEVGNPMNRGEVEFQLRFSPRNVSDDEKRLKFTLKANTTSIEEKPEDDFVLVADIVRVAELELRGVSNPEQVVYGEHVVPQEEMKTGEDIGSLIIHTYELINYGPWKAKEIEIHVKWPYQTETFTKNGKWLLYMMETPKVQGNGYCVVDPDIVNPLRLQVKREEDQFIREFEGEHAKSEARVKRQAPEEIRLDPRTLNIATMDCEEGTAKCHYFKCYFRDLQPDKNVLISIRARLWSQTFVEDYATVDRVDIISRASIYLDPQLDIRQKTDNDKAFAVTKALPDLPLYQKPEEVPLWIIILAVCGGLLLLILLIFCLWKLGFFKRKKPGYMPAEMHDKELREKEYNGI
;
A
#
# COMPACT_ATOMS: atom_id res chain seq x y z
N GLU A 1 31.03 -43.91 -53.77
CA GLU A 1 31.10 -42.56 -53.21
C GLU A 1 30.79 -42.64 -51.72
N LYS A 2 31.76 -42.38 -50.84
CA LYS A 2 31.51 -42.19 -49.40
C LYS A 2 31.59 -40.69 -49.14
N THR A 3 30.47 -40.01 -49.29
CA THR A 3 30.37 -38.54 -49.26
C THR A 3 29.99 -37.99 -47.89
N ASP A 4 29.56 -38.84 -46.96
CA ASP A 4 29.24 -38.43 -45.59
C ASP A 4 30.46 -38.61 -44.68
N ILE A 5 31.13 -37.50 -44.45
CA ILE A 5 32.27 -37.35 -43.52
C ILE A 5 31.88 -36.53 -42.28
N GLN A 6 30.60 -36.12 -42.16
CA GLN A 6 30.11 -35.29 -41.05
C GLN A 6 29.46 -36.14 -39.95
N THR A 7 28.80 -37.24 -40.33
CA THR A 7 28.18 -38.14 -39.36
C THR A 7 29.25 -38.96 -38.62
N PRO A 8 29.23 -39.02 -37.27
CA PRO A 8 30.13 -39.90 -36.52
C PRO A 8 29.94 -41.36 -36.94
N ILE A 9 31.04 -42.08 -37.13
CA ILE A 9 31.01 -43.52 -37.37
C ILE A 9 30.66 -44.20 -36.06
N LYS A 10 29.43 -44.71 -35.99
CA LYS A 10 28.96 -45.49 -34.84
C LYS A 10 29.39 -46.94 -35.00
N PHE A 11 30.09 -47.44 -34.00
CA PHE A 11 30.40 -48.85 -33.85
C PHE A 11 29.51 -49.43 -32.76
N LYS A 12 28.88 -50.56 -33.06
CA LYS A 12 28.08 -51.30 -32.11
C LYS A 12 28.79 -52.59 -31.75
N LEU A 13 29.24 -52.70 -30.50
CA LEU A 13 29.72 -53.97 -29.93
C LEU A 13 28.55 -54.64 -29.23
N THR A 14 28.16 -55.81 -29.72
CA THR A 14 27.21 -56.70 -29.04
C THR A 14 27.95 -57.97 -28.67
N TYR A 15 27.82 -58.42 -27.43
CA TYR A 15 28.43 -59.65 -26.97
C TYR A 15 27.40 -60.49 -26.21
N THR A 16 27.57 -61.81 -26.31
CA THR A 16 26.71 -62.78 -25.65
C THR A 16 27.56 -63.65 -24.74
N LEU A 17 26.96 -64.08 -23.63
CA LEU A 17 27.60 -65.02 -22.73
C LEU A 17 27.25 -66.44 -23.18
N ILE A 18 28.24 -67.18 -23.66
CA ILE A 18 28.07 -68.60 -23.98
C ILE A 18 28.12 -69.37 -22.67
N GLN A 19 26.97 -69.82 -22.19
CA GLN A 19 26.84 -70.56 -20.94
C GLN A 19 26.21 -71.92 -21.17
N LYS A 20 26.66 -72.91 -20.38
CA LYS A 20 26.00 -74.21 -20.29
C LYS A 20 24.84 -74.07 -19.31
N GLU A 21 23.64 -74.52 -19.67
CA GLU A 21 22.51 -74.53 -18.74
C GLU A 21 22.78 -75.52 -17.58
N PRO A 22 22.44 -75.15 -16.33
CA PRO A 22 22.53 -76.09 -15.22
C PRO A 22 21.57 -77.24 -15.44
N ARG A 23 22.05 -78.47 -15.24
CA ARG A 23 21.18 -79.64 -15.26
C ARG A 23 20.35 -79.65 -13.97
N MET A 24 19.07 -79.91 -14.11
CA MET A 24 18.15 -80.00 -12.97
C MET A 24 18.56 -81.18 -12.09
N SER A 25 18.90 -80.91 -10.82
CA SER A 25 19.29 -81.94 -9.85
C SER A 25 18.12 -82.86 -9.51
N SER A 26 18.40 -84.14 -9.28
CA SER A 26 17.40 -85.10 -8.81
C SER A 26 17.11 -84.91 -7.31
N GLU A 27 15.96 -85.38 -6.84
CA GLU A 27 15.48 -85.16 -5.47
C GLU A 27 16.46 -85.78 -4.44
N GLY A 28 17.12 -84.93 -3.65
CA GLY A 28 18.13 -85.32 -2.65
C GLY A 28 19.59 -85.02 -3.02
N GLU A 29 19.87 -84.60 -4.26
CA GLU A 29 21.21 -84.13 -4.65
C GLU A 29 21.46 -82.67 -4.24
N LYS A 30 22.74 -82.31 -4.07
CA LYS A 30 23.12 -80.92 -3.83
C LYS A 30 22.81 -80.06 -5.06
N LEU A 31 22.22 -78.89 -4.82
CA LEU A 31 21.94 -77.91 -5.87
C LEU A 31 23.23 -77.46 -6.59
N PRO A 32 23.17 -77.14 -7.89
CA PRO A 32 24.32 -76.61 -8.61
C PRO A 32 24.78 -75.28 -8.00
N ASP A 33 26.09 -75.08 -7.90
CA ASP A 33 26.64 -73.82 -7.40
C ASP A 33 26.32 -72.68 -8.37
N ILE A 34 25.57 -71.69 -7.89
CA ILE A 34 25.13 -70.53 -8.68
C ILE A 34 26.31 -69.70 -9.21
N ASN A 35 27.47 -69.75 -8.54
CA ASN A 35 28.66 -69.02 -8.97
C ASN A 35 29.26 -69.57 -10.28
N LEU A 36 28.88 -70.79 -10.68
CA LEU A 36 29.28 -71.40 -11.95
C LEU A 36 28.37 -70.98 -13.12
N TYR A 37 27.27 -70.28 -12.84
CA TYR A 37 26.27 -69.88 -13.83
C TYR A 37 25.94 -68.37 -13.78
N PRO A 38 26.92 -67.48 -14.10
CA PRO A 38 26.67 -66.03 -14.14
C PRO A 38 25.66 -65.64 -15.22
N ILE A 39 24.83 -64.61 -14.97
CA ILE A 39 23.85 -64.08 -15.93
C ILE A 39 24.37 -62.77 -16.51
N LEU A 40 24.32 -62.62 -17.84
CA LEU A 40 24.71 -61.38 -18.50
C LEU A 40 23.61 -60.31 -18.34
N ASN A 41 23.99 -59.11 -17.89
CA ASN A 41 23.11 -57.95 -17.88
C ASN A 41 22.82 -57.49 -19.32
N GLN A 42 21.58 -57.68 -19.78
CA GLN A 42 21.18 -57.35 -21.16
C GLN A 42 21.24 -55.85 -21.48
N GLN A 43 21.16 -54.96 -20.48
CA GLN A 43 21.29 -53.52 -20.69
C GLN A 43 22.75 -53.11 -21.01
N GLU A 44 23.73 -53.90 -20.56
CA GLU A 44 25.17 -53.65 -20.80
C GLU A 44 25.76 -54.55 -21.91
N ALA A 45 24.99 -55.52 -22.41
CA ALA A 45 25.39 -56.46 -23.47
C ALA A 45 25.55 -55.83 -24.86
N SER A 46 25.16 -54.56 -25.00
CA SER A 46 25.33 -53.76 -26.22
C SER A 46 25.92 -52.41 -25.86
N LYS A 47 27.11 -52.09 -26.36
CA LYS A 47 27.71 -50.76 -26.25
C LYS A 47 27.86 -50.14 -27.63
N VAL A 48 27.56 -48.85 -27.72
CA VAL A 48 27.79 -48.04 -28.92
C VAL A 48 28.95 -47.08 -28.62
N PHE A 49 29.94 -47.05 -29.50
CA PHE A 49 31.06 -46.12 -29.46
C PHE A 49 31.13 -45.39 -30.79
N GLU A 50 31.63 -44.15 -30.80
CA GLU A 50 31.61 -43.29 -31.98
C GLU A 50 33.03 -42.82 -32.31
N ALA A 51 33.43 -42.86 -33.58
CA ALA A 51 34.64 -42.21 -34.09
C ALA A 51 34.26 -41.10 -35.06
N LYS A 52 34.93 -39.95 -34.96
CA LYS A 52 34.64 -38.74 -35.74
C LYS A 52 35.78 -38.47 -36.71
N PHE A 53 35.47 -37.85 -37.85
CA PHE A 53 36.49 -37.33 -38.75
C PHE A 53 36.87 -35.91 -38.31
N LEU A 54 38.16 -35.66 -38.11
CA LEU A 54 38.68 -34.31 -37.90
C LEU A 54 38.76 -33.62 -39.27
N LYS A 55 38.12 -32.45 -39.38
CA LYS A 55 38.05 -31.65 -40.59
C LYS A 55 38.50 -30.22 -40.26
N ASP A 56 39.23 -29.62 -41.20
CA ASP A 56 39.68 -28.22 -41.17
C ASP A 56 40.60 -27.87 -39.97
N CYS A 57 41.37 -28.85 -39.47
CA CYS A 57 42.38 -28.73 -38.38
C CYS A 57 43.80 -28.42 -38.89
N GLY A 58 43.93 -27.65 -39.98
CA GLY A 58 45.24 -27.29 -40.54
C GLY A 58 46.06 -28.47 -41.08
N ASP A 59 47.39 -28.32 -41.03
CA ASP A 59 48.38 -29.23 -41.64
C ASP A 59 48.88 -30.34 -40.69
N ASN A 60 48.54 -30.28 -39.40
CA ASN A 60 49.03 -31.19 -38.36
C ASN A 60 47.98 -32.20 -37.87
N ASP A 61 46.78 -32.21 -38.46
CA ASP A 61 45.61 -33.03 -38.07
C ASP A 61 45.19 -32.87 -36.60
N ILE A 62 45.62 -31.81 -35.91
CA ILE A 62 45.33 -31.52 -34.50
C ILE A 62 44.55 -30.22 -34.45
N CYS A 63 43.27 -30.29 -34.06
CA CYS A 63 42.44 -29.10 -33.95
C CYS A 63 42.78 -28.27 -32.71
N GLU A 64 43.36 -27.10 -32.92
CA GLU A 64 43.71 -26.10 -31.90
C GLU A 64 42.66 -24.97 -31.87
N SER A 65 41.75 -25.03 -30.91
CA SER A 65 40.66 -24.07 -30.74
C SER A 65 40.97 -23.00 -29.68
N ASP A 66 40.26 -21.88 -29.74
CA ASP A 66 40.40 -20.77 -28.79
C ASP A 66 39.00 -20.23 -28.46
N LEU A 67 38.41 -20.72 -27.36
CA LEU A 67 37.03 -20.43 -26.99
C LEU A 67 36.98 -19.28 -25.96
N HIS A 68 36.25 -18.21 -26.29
CA HIS A 68 36.06 -17.05 -25.41
C HIS A 68 34.57 -16.85 -25.09
N VAL A 69 34.25 -16.73 -23.80
CA VAL A 69 32.87 -16.53 -23.33
C VAL A 69 32.68 -15.10 -22.87
N THR A 70 31.64 -14.45 -23.40
CA THR A 70 31.12 -13.21 -22.82
C THR A 70 29.64 -13.37 -22.51
N ALA A 71 29.19 -12.75 -21.43
CA ALA A 71 27.79 -12.79 -21.06
C ALA A 71 27.35 -11.52 -20.34
N GLU A 72 26.07 -11.21 -20.46
CA GLU A 72 25.43 -10.07 -19.80
C GLU A 72 24.04 -10.46 -19.28
N LEU A 73 23.72 -9.99 -18.07
CA LEU A 73 22.37 -10.08 -17.54
C LEU A 73 21.55 -8.90 -18.06
N ASN A 74 20.45 -9.18 -18.74
CA ASN A 74 19.52 -8.17 -19.25
C ASN A 74 18.64 -7.67 -18.10
N LEU A 75 19.27 -7.03 -17.11
CA LEU A 75 18.66 -6.46 -15.92
C LEU A 75 19.01 -4.97 -15.83
N PRO A 76 18.16 -4.14 -15.21
CA PRO A 76 18.50 -2.76 -14.92
C PRO A 76 19.77 -2.68 -14.07
N LYS A 77 20.62 -1.69 -14.33
CA LYS A 77 21.90 -1.49 -13.61
C LYS A 77 21.75 -0.35 -12.59
N GLN A 78 22.38 -0.50 -11.43
CA GLN A 78 22.56 0.60 -10.48
C GLN A 78 23.53 1.67 -11.04
N GLU A 79 23.63 2.82 -10.36
CA GLU A 79 24.64 3.85 -10.66
C GLU A 79 26.08 3.29 -10.60
N SER A 80 26.31 2.24 -9.81
CA SER A 80 27.56 1.49 -9.71
C SER A 80 27.84 0.58 -10.91
N GLY A 81 26.90 0.40 -11.83
CA GLY A 81 26.99 -0.48 -12.99
C GLY A 81 26.62 -1.95 -12.72
N ILE A 82 26.31 -2.32 -11.47
CA ILE A 82 25.94 -3.69 -11.09
C ILE A 82 24.48 -3.97 -11.53
N PRO A 83 24.20 -5.10 -12.21
CA PRO A 83 22.83 -5.50 -12.55
C PRO A 83 21.99 -5.81 -11.30
N VAL A 84 20.72 -5.43 -11.30
CA VAL A 84 19.79 -5.62 -10.18
C VAL A 84 18.56 -6.38 -10.62
N LEU A 85 18.22 -7.42 -9.86
CA LEU A 85 16.93 -8.07 -9.95
C LEU A 85 15.96 -7.44 -8.95
N TYR A 86 14.91 -6.81 -9.47
CA TYR A 86 13.76 -6.41 -8.65
C TYR A 86 12.81 -7.60 -8.47
N LEU A 87 12.68 -8.08 -7.23
CA LEU A 87 11.84 -9.23 -6.96
C LEU A 87 10.36 -8.91 -7.22
N GLY A 88 9.76 -9.72 -8.11
CA GLY A 88 8.45 -9.48 -8.70
C GLY A 88 8.48 -9.40 -10.24
N GLU A 89 9.68 -9.28 -10.83
CA GLU A 89 9.88 -9.58 -12.25
C GLU A 89 9.64 -11.07 -12.56
N GLN A 90 9.11 -11.35 -13.76
CA GLN A 90 8.71 -12.70 -14.13
C GLN A 90 9.87 -13.57 -14.64
N GLN A 91 10.93 -12.97 -15.17
CA GLN A 91 12.01 -13.67 -15.89
C GLN A 91 13.35 -12.93 -15.77
N VAL A 92 14.43 -13.69 -15.61
CA VAL A 92 15.82 -13.21 -15.72
C VAL A 92 16.40 -13.74 -17.03
N ASN A 93 16.88 -12.84 -17.88
CA ASN A 93 17.44 -13.20 -19.18
C ASN A 93 18.97 -13.01 -19.16
N LEU A 94 19.69 -14.08 -19.48
CA LEU A 94 21.15 -14.10 -19.60
C LEU A 94 21.50 -14.18 -21.09
N SER A 95 22.09 -13.11 -21.63
CA SER A 95 22.62 -13.06 -22.99
C SER A 95 24.04 -13.60 -22.97
N ILE A 96 24.35 -14.54 -23.86
CA ILE A 96 25.64 -15.23 -23.93
C ILE A 96 26.14 -15.17 -25.36
N THR A 97 27.41 -14.81 -25.50
CA THR A 97 28.13 -14.89 -26.78
C THR A 97 29.39 -15.72 -26.58
N LEU A 98 29.46 -16.82 -27.32
CA LEU A 98 30.63 -17.71 -27.36
C LEU A 98 31.37 -17.48 -28.68
N TYR A 99 32.67 -17.21 -28.58
CA TYR A 99 33.55 -16.99 -29.71
C TYR A 99 34.50 -18.17 -29.88
N ASN A 100 34.75 -18.58 -31.12
CA ASN A 100 35.90 -19.41 -31.46
C ASN A 100 36.84 -18.63 -32.39
N HIS A 101 38.01 -18.28 -31.88
CA HIS A 101 39.00 -17.44 -32.58
C HIS A 101 39.97 -18.25 -33.44
N ASN A 102 40.07 -19.57 -33.23
CA ASN A 102 41.03 -20.42 -33.95
C ASN A 102 40.34 -21.64 -34.60
N GLU A 103 40.95 -22.82 -34.68
CA GLU A 103 40.41 -23.96 -35.45
C GLU A 103 39.09 -24.50 -34.88
N PRO A 104 38.31 -25.29 -35.65
CA PRO A 104 37.02 -25.79 -35.20
C PRO A 104 37.09 -26.56 -33.88
N ALA A 105 36.22 -26.20 -32.93
CA ALA A 105 36.15 -26.83 -31.62
C ALA A 105 35.14 -27.99 -31.64
N TYR A 106 35.61 -29.23 -31.49
CA TYR A 106 34.76 -30.43 -31.50
C TYR A 106 34.14 -30.67 -30.13
N ASP A 107 32.88 -31.09 -30.13
CA ASP A 107 32.08 -31.32 -28.92
C ASP A 107 32.08 -30.11 -27.96
N ALA A 108 32.06 -28.90 -28.54
CA ALA A 108 32.05 -27.65 -27.80
C ALA A 108 30.76 -27.53 -26.97
N SER A 109 30.92 -27.42 -25.66
CA SER A 109 29.84 -27.33 -24.69
C SER A 109 30.08 -26.18 -23.72
N LEU A 110 29.03 -25.41 -23.43
CA LEU A 110 29.02 -24.39 -22.41
C LEU A 110 28.27 -24.90 -21.17
N TYR A 111 28.93 -24.86 -20.02
CA TYR A 111 28.34 -25.14 -18.72
C TYR A 111 27.97 -23.83 -18.03
N VAL A 112 26.69 -23.65 -17.72
CA VAL A 112 26.16 -22.49 -17.01
C VAL A 112 25.73 -22.91 -15.61
N PHE A 113 26.49 -22.48 -14.62
CA PHE A 113 26.19 -22.64 -13.21
C PHE A 113 25.32 -21.46 -12.78
N HIS A 114 24.10 -21.73 -12.32
CA HIS A 114 23.14 -20.74 -11.85
C HIS A 114 22.72 -21.04 -10.41
N PRO A 115 22.25 -20.05 -9.63
CA PRO A 115 21.82 -20.28 -8.25
C PRO A 115 20.57 -21.16 -8.22
N ASN A 116 20.41 -21.91 -7.12
CA ASN A 116 19.27 -22.81 -6.89
C ASN A 116 17.91 -22.09 -6.73
N THR A 117 17.95 -20.78 -6.51
CA THR A 117 16.78 -19.89 -6.45
C THR A 117 16.14 -19.62 -7.81
N LEU A 118 16.85 -19.94 -8.90
CA LEU A 118 16.41 -19.77 -10.27
C LEU A 118 16.07 -21.11 -10.93
N SER A 119 14.98 -21.13 -11.70
CA SER A 119 14.58 -22.28 -12.51
C SER A 119 14.72 -21.98 -14.00
N TYR A 120 15.40 -22.84 -14.76
CA TYR A 120 15.54 -22.69 -16.21
C TYR A 120 14.18 -22.86 -16.92
N ILE A 121 13.83 -21.91 -17.78
CA ILE A 121 12.58 -21.89 -18.57
C ILE A 121 12.85 -22.38 -20.00
N GLY A 122 13.92 -21.90 -20.62
CA GLY A 122 14.21 -22.20 -22.01
C GLY A 122 15.26 -21.28 -22.61
N ARG A 123 15.62 -21.56 -23.86
CA ARG A 123 16.61 -20.81 -24.64
C ARG A 123 15.99 -20.11 -25.84
N LYS A 124 16.66 -19.07 -26.34
CA LYS A 124 16.36 -18.38 -27.59
C LYS A 124 17.68 -18.12 -28.33
N VAL A 125 17.86 -18.71 -29.50
CA VAL A 125 19.05 -18.48 -30.34
C VAL A 125 18.87 -17.14 -31.07
N VAL A 126 19.90 -16.30 -31.04
CA VAL A 126 19.91 -14.97 -31.69
C VAL A 126 20.72 -15.05 -32.98
N LYS A 127 21.91 -15.64 -32.93
CA LYS A 127 22.84 -15.76 -34.06
C LYS A 127 23.62 -17.07 -33.96
N GLY A 128 23.73 -17.81 -35.07
CA GLY A 128 24.47 -19.08 -35.15
C GLY A 128 23.58 -20.30 -35.34
N GLU A 129 24.17 -21.50 -35.23
CA GLU A 129 23.50 -22.79 -35.42
C GLU A 129 22.53 -23.13 -34.29
N SER A 130 21.77 -24.23 -34.44
CA SER A 130 20.84 -24.73 -33.43
C SER A 130 21.60 -25.21 -32.19
N ILE A 131 21.67 -24.35 -31.17
CA ILE A 131 22.21 -24.70 -29.85
C ILE A 131 21.20 -25.58 -29.12
N GLU A 132 21.68 -26.57 -28.38
CA GLU A 132 20.85 -27.39 -27.48
C GLU A 132 21.27 -27.28 -26.03
N CYS A 133 20.38 -26.77 -25.18
CA CYS A 133 20.63 -26.63 -23.74
C CYS A 133 19.72 -27.55 -22.94
N VAL A 134 20.34 -28.44 -22.16
CA VAL A 134 19.68 -29.42 -21.28
C VAL A 134 20.20 -29.28 -19.84
N PRO A 135 19.33 -29.37 -18.83
CA PRO A 135 19.77 -29.41 -17.43
C PRO A 135 20.65 -30.62 -17.17
N HIS A 136 21.89 -30.41 -16.75
CA HIS A 136 22.80 -31.48 -16.33
C HIS A 136 22.51 -31.90 -14.89
N ASN A 137 22.21 -30.93 -14.03
CA ASN A 137 21.70 -31.13 -12.67
C ASN A 137 20.75 -29.98 -12.29
N SER A 138 20.42 -29.82 -11.00
CA SER A 138 19.51 -28.76 -10.53
C SER A 138 20.04 -27.31 -10.68
N THR A 139 21.35 -27.11 -10.82
CA THR A 139 22.01 -25.79 -10.83
C THR A 139 22.99 -25.60 -11.99
N VAL A 140 23.05 -26.57 -12.91
CA VAL A 140 24.00 -26.60 -14.03
C VAL A 140 23.26 -26.94 -15.30
N LEU A 141 23.34 -26.05 -16.27
CA LEU A 141 22.83 -26.23 -17.62
C LEU A 141 24.00 -26.55 -18.56
N LYS A 142 23.91 -27.64 -19.33
CA LYS A 142 24.85 -27.95 -20.40
C LYS A 142 24.24 -27.51 -21.73
N CYS A 143 24.91 -26.60 -22.43
CA CYS A 143 24.54 -26.13 -23.75
C CYS A 143 25.56 -26.64 -24.79
N GLU A 144 25.11 -27.45 -25.74
CA GLU A 144 25.91 -27.95 -26.86
C GLU A 144 25.87 -26.92 -28.01
N VAL A 145 27.03 -26.41 -28.42
CA VAL A 145 27.17 -25.22 -29.29
C VAL A 145 27.54 -25.60 -30.73
N GLY A 146 26.99 -26.70 -31.21
CA GLY A 146 27.32 -27.27 -32.52
C GLY A 146 28.60 -28.13 -32.46
N ASN A 147 28.69 -29.11 -33.38
CA ASN A 147 29.81 -30.05 -33.41
C ASN A 147 30.28 -30.27 -34.86
N PRO A 148 31.36 -29.61 -35.31
CA PRO A 148 32.20 -28.68 -34.55
C PRO A 148 31.63 -27.26 -34.46
N MET A 149 32.03 -26.51 -33.44
CA MET A 149 31.88 -25.06 -33.42
C MET A 149 32.98 -24.43 -34.28
N ASN A 150 32.61 -23.98 -35.49
CA ASN A 150 33.52 -23.34 -36.44
C ASN A 150 33.97 -21.95 -35.95
N ARG A 151 34.97 -21.37 -36.65
CA ARG A 151 35.41 -19.98 -36.47
C ARG A 151 34.24 -19.01 -36.56
N GLY A 152 34.13 -18.11 -35.58
CA GLY A 152 33.09 -17.10 -35.52
C GLY A 152 32.49 -16.98 -34.13
N GLU A 153 31.27 -16.47 -34.09
CA GLU A 153 30.53 -16.23 -32.84
C GLU A 153 29.14 -16.86 -32.90
N VAL A 154 28.69 -17.34 -31.76
CA VAL A 154 27.33 -17.84 -31.55
C VAL A 154 26.72 -17.09 -30.38
N GLU A 155 25.53 -16.53 -30.59
CA GLU A 155 24.80 -15.70 -29.64
C GLU A 155 23.44 -16.32 -29.31
N PHE A 156 23.16 -16.47 -28.02
CA PHE A 156 21.90 -16.99 -27.54
C PHE A 156 21.54 -16.46 -26.15
N GLN A 157 20.27 -16.56 -25.81
CA GLN A 157 19.72 -16.10 -24.54
C GLN A 157 19.13 -17.27 -23.76
N LEU A 158 19.45 -17.33 -22.47
CA LEU A 158 18.83 -18.25 -21.51
C LEU A 158 17.84 -17.49 -20.64
N ARG A 159 16.67 -18.08 -20.42
CA ARG A 159 15.60 -17.50 -19.59
C ARG A 159 15.44 -18.31 -18.31
N PHE A 160 15.43 -17.62 -17.19
CA PHE A 160 15.28 -18.18 -15.84
C PHE A 160 14.08 -17.56 -15.11
N SER A 161 13.45 -18.31 -14.21
CA SER A 161 12.35 -17.83 -13.36
C SER A 161 12.82 -17.64 -11.92
N PRO A 162 12.65 -16.45 -11.30
CA PRO A 162 13.08 -16.17 -9.93
C PRO A 162 12.05 -16.51 -8.84
N ARG A 163 11.17 -17.49 -9.07
CA ARG A 163 10.06 -17.82 -8.15
C ARG A 163 10.50 -18.37 -6.78
N ASN A 164 11.68 -18.97 -6.71
CA ASN A 164 12.18 -19.65 -5.52
C ASN A 164 13.28 -18.85 -4.81
N VAL A 165 13.39 -17.54 -5.09
CA VAL A 165 14.32 -16.67 -4.37
C VAL A 165 13.84 -16.53 -2.93
N SER A 166 14.68 -16.99 -2.00
CA SER A 166 14.41 -16.88 -0.57
C SER A 166 14.59 -15.45 -0.09
N ASP A 167 14.04 -15.17 1.09
CA ASP A 167 14.13 -13.83 1.69
C ASP A 167 15.55 -13.48 2.18
N ASP A 168 16.42 -14.48 2.36
CA ASP A 168 17.79 -14.29 2.83
C ASP A 168 18.79 -14.09 1.69
N GLU A 169 18.42 -14.45 0.46
CA GLU A 169 19.31 -14.34 -0.70
C GLU A 169 19.51 -12.87 -1.07
N LYS A 170 20.77 -12.42 -1.15
CA LYS A 170 21.10 -11.02 -1.46
C LYS A 170 21.67 -10.86 -2.87
N ARG A 171 22.26 -11.92 -3.43
CA ARG A 171 22.99 -11.85 -4.68
C ARG A 171 22.79 -13.11 -5.51
N LEU A 172 22.61 -12.94 -6.81
CA LEU A 172 22.64 -14.03 -7.77
C LEU A 172 24.04 -14.12 -8.35
N LYS A 173 24.62 -15.33 -8.35
CA LYS A 173 25.92 -15.60 -8.97
C LYS A 173 25.75 -16.59 -10.11
N PHE A 174 26.15 -16.18 -11.31
CA PHE A 174 26.29 -17.07 -12.46
C PHE A 174 27.76 -17.31 -12.74
N THR A 175 28.09 -18.52 -13.15
CA THR A 175 29.44 -18.88 -13.58
C THR A 175 29.32 -19.67 -14.88
N LEU A 176 30.04 -19.25 -15.91
CA LEU A 176 29.99 -19.82 -17.23
C LEU A 176 31.36 -20.40 -17.57
N LYS A 177 31.36 -21.63 -18.08
CA LYS A 177 32.58 -22.36 -18.42
C LYS A 177 32.43 -23.04 -19.77
N ALA A 178 33.29 -22.68 -20.73
CA ALA A 178 33.41 -23.39 -22.00
C ALA A 178 34.25 -24.66 -21.84
N ASN A 179 33.96 -25.67 -22.64
CA ASN A 179 34.71 -26.92 -22.68
C ASN A 179 34.63 -27.52 -24.09
N THR A 180 35.72 -28.15 -24.54
CA THR A 180 35.80 -28.80 -25.85
C THR A 180 36.71 -30.03 -25.77
N THR A 181 36.56 -30.93 -26.73
CA THR A 181 37.47 -32.08 -26.92
C THR A 181 38.68 -31.74 -27.79
N SER A 182 38.65 -30.60 -28.49
CA SER A 182 39.81 -30.03 -29.18
C SER A 182 40.86 -29.53 -28.18
N ILE A 183 42.09 -29.29 -28.63
CA ILE A 183 43.12 -28.69 -27.78
C ILE A 183 42.83 -27.19 -27.69
N GLU A 184 42.65 -26.69 -26.46
CA GLU A 184 42.46 -25.27 -26.22
C GLU A 184 43.82 -24.59 -26.00
N GLU A 185 44.23 -23.70 -26.90
CA GLU A 185 45.54 -23.04 -26.79
C GLU A 185 45.59 -22.07 -25.59
N LYS A 186 44.48 -21.36 -25.36
CA LYS A 186 44.35 -20.32 -24.35
C LYS A 186 43.10 -20.56 -23.51
N PRO A 187 43.11 -21.56 -22.64
CA PRO A 187 41.99 -21.81 -21.74
C PRO A 187 41.76 -20.59 -20.86
N GLU A 188 40.55 -20.06 -20.89
CA GLU A 188 40.16 -18.93 -20.08
C GLU A 188 39.66 -19.34 -18.70
N ASP A 189 39.76 -18.40 -17.75
CA ASP A 189 39.10 -18.52 -16.46
C ASP A 189 37.58 -18.46 -16.61
N ASP A 190 36.87 -19.08 -15.66
CA ASP A 190 35.41 -19.09 -15.66
C ASP A 190 34.84 -17.66 -15.64
N PHE A 191 33.89 -17.38 -16.53
CA PHE A 191 33.25 -16.07 -16.60
C PHE A 191 32.17 -15.94 -15.51
N VAL A 192 32.34 -14.98 -14.59
CA VAL A 192 31.46 -14.80 -13.43
C VAL A 192 30.62 -13.53 -13.55
N LEU A 193 29.31 -13.68 -13.39
CA LEU A 193 28.36 -12.56 -13.30
C LEU A 193 27.71 -12.55 -11.92
N VAL A 194 27.57 -11.36 -11.36
CA VAL A 194 26.87 -11.14 -10.09
C VAL A 194 25.80 -10.08 -10.28
N ALA A 195 24.61 -10.34 -9.75
CA ALA A 195 23.52 -9.37 -9.67
C ALA A 195 23.02 -9.24 -8.24
N ASP A 196 22.69 -8.02 -7.83
CA ASP A 196 22.10 -7.77 -6.51
C ASP A 196 20.58 -7.97 -6.56
N ILE A 197 20.01 -8.42 -5.46
CA ILE A 197 18.57 -8.65 -5.32
C ILE A 197 18.00 -7.52 -4.48
N VAL A 198 17.07 -6.74 -5.07
CA VAL A 198 16.40 -5.64 -4.37
C VAL A 198 14.92 -5.97 -4.23
N ARG A 199 14.42 -5.95 -2.99
CA ARG A 199 13.01 -6.15 -2.66
C ARG A 199 12.30 -4.81 -2.71
N VAL A 200 11.28 -4.69 -3.54
CA VAL A 200 10.51 -3.44 -3.68
C VAL A 200 9.08 -3.70 -3.25
N ALA A 201 8.71 -3.18 -2.08
CA ALA A 201 7.33 -3.13 -1.63
C ALA A 201 6.98 -1.65 -1.45
N GLU A 202 6.22 -1.09 -2.38
CA GLU A 202 5.83 0.32 -2.37
C GLU A 202 4.54 0.44 -1.58
N LEU A 203 4.65 0.88 -0.33
CA LEU A 203 3.51 1.01 0.56
C LEU A 203 2.97 2.45 0.53
N GLU A 204 1.65 2.59 0.49
CA GLU A 204 0.97 3.88 0.62
C GLU A 204 -0.06 3.79 1.74
N LEU A 205 -0.03 4.77 2.64
CA LEU A 205 -1.04 4.93 3.68
C LEU A 205 -1.99 6.07 3.33
N ARG A 206 -3.29 5.81 3.42
CA ARG A 206 -4.35 6.82 3.26
C ARG A 206 -5.20 6.88 4.52
N GLY A 207 -5.67 8.07 4.87
CA GLY A 207 -6.52 8.30 6.04
C GLY A 207 -7.74 9.12 5.66
N VAL A 208 -8.91 8.70 6.15
CA VAL A 208 -10.18 9.41 5.94
C VAL A 208 -10.99 9.39 7.22
N SER A 209 -11.82 10.42 7.42
CA SER A 209 -12.82 10.45 8.48
C SER A 209 -14.23 10.30 7.90
N ASN A 210 -15.06 9.50 8.55
CA ASN A 210 -16.48 9.39 8.28
C ASN A 210 -17.29 9.63 9.57
N PRO A 211 -18.16 10.65 9.60
CA PRO A 211 -18.33 11.70 8.59
C PRO A 211 -17.14 12.68 8.58
N GLU A 212 -16.90 13.35 7.44
CA GLU A 212 -15.84 14.38 7.34
C GLU A 212 -16.16 15.61 8.21
N GLN A 213 -17.45 15.95 8.32
CA GLN A 213 -17.94 17.07 9.11
C GLN A 213 -18.97 16.60 10.14
N VAL A 214 -18.89 17.12 11.35
CA VAL A 214 -19.82 16.86 12.45
C VAL A 214 -20.25 18.17 13.07
N VAL A 215 -21.51 18.24 13.51
CA VAL A 215 -22.01 19.37 14.30
C VAL A 215 -22.00 18.98 15.77
N TYR A 216 -21.62 19.91 16.65
CA TYR A 216 -21.66 19.74 18.11
C TYR A 216 -22.49 20.84 18.77
N GLY A 217 -23.18 20.50 19.87
CA GLY A 217 -23.99 21.45 20.64
C GLY A 217 -25.50 21.22 20.61
N GLU A 218 -26.00 20.31 19.77
CA GLU A 218 -27.44 19.98 19.69
C GLU A 218 -27.96 19.30 20.98
N HIS A 219 -27.19 18.35 21.52
CA HIS A 219 -27.52 17.63 22.75
C HIS A 219 -26.26 17.43 23.60
N VAL A 220 -26.28 17.97 24.81
CA VAL A 220 -25.17 17.86 25.77
C VAL A 220 -25.70 17.24 27.05
N VAL A 221 -25.23 16.03 27.36
CA VAL A 221 -25.51 15.33 28.61
C VAL A 221 -24.31 15.50 29.54
N PRO A 222 -24.50 15.86 30.83
CA PRO A 222 -23.40 15.90 31.79
C PRO A 222 -22.74 14.53 31.94
N GLN A 223 -21.42 14.51 32.14
CA GLN A 223 -20.65 13.27 32.25
C GLN A 223 -21.22 12.28 33.30
N GLU A 224 -21.77 12.76 34.42
CA GLU A 224 -22.34 11.89 35.47
C GLU A 224 -23.63 11.16 35.04
N GLU A 225 -24.33 11.66 34.03
CA GLU A 225 -25.62 11.13 33.57
C GLU A 225 -25.49 10.23 32.32
N MET A 226 -24.32 10.22 31.67
CA MET A 226 -24.06 9.44 30.46
C MET A 226 -24.15 7.93 30.72
N LYS A 227 -24.87 7.22 29.86
CA LYS A 227 -25.02 5.75 29.94
C LYS A 227 -24.60 5.05 28.65
N THR A 228 -24.78 5.70 27.52
CA THR A 228 -24.53 5.16 26.19
C THR A 228 -23.57 6.06 25.41
N GLY A 229 -22.99 5.54 24.32
CA GLY A 229 -22.13 6.34 23.46
C GLY A 229 -22.84 7.50 22.75
N GLU A 230 -24.16 7.43 22.56
CA GLU A 230 -24.96 8.53 21.98
C GLU A 230 -25.01 9.75 22.91
N ASP A 231 -24.99 9.54 24.22
CA ASP A 231 -25.00 10.62 25.22
C ASP A 231 -23.70 11.46 25.19
N ILE A 232 -22.61 10.89 24.65
CA ILE A 232 -21.31 11.56 24.51
C ILE A 232 -21.33 12.57 23.35
N GLY A 233 -21.91 12.15 22.22
CA GLY A 233 -21.94 12.92 20.98
C GLY A 233 -21.90 12.08 19.71
N SER A 234 -21.57 12.73 18.61
CA SER A 234 -21.59 12.16 17.26
C SER A 234 -20.57 11.02 17.09
N LEU A 235 -20.97 9.97 16.37
CA LEU A 235 -20.08 8.87 15.98
C LEU A 235 -19.11 9.34 14.90
N ILE A 236 -17.82 9.06 15.09
CA ILE A 236 -16.75 9.34 14.16
C ILE A 236 -15.97 8.05 13.92
N ILE A 237 -15.68 7.78 12.66
CA ILE A 237 -14.90 6.63 12.24
C ILE A 237 -13.71 7.12 11.42
N HIS A 238 -12.52 7.05 12.01
CA HIS A 238 -11.29 7.28 11.26
C HIS A 238 -10.86 5.94 10.64
N THR A 239 -10.75 5.93 9.31
CA THR A 239 -10.32 4.75 8.55
C THR A 239 -8.97 5.00 7.92
N TYR A 240 -8.04 4.08 8.13
CA TYR A 240 -6.75 4.05 7.47
C TYR A 240 -6.69 2.87 6.50
N GLU A 241 -6.31 3.16 5.26
CA GLU A 241 -6.10 2.17 4.21
C GLU A 241 -4.61 2.07 3.91
N LEU A 242 -4.04 0.88 4.06
CA LEU A 242 -2.68 0.56 3.65
C LEU A 242 -2.74 -0.24 2.35
N ILE A 243 -2.05 0.22 1.32
CA ILE A 243 -2.00 -0.42 -0.01
C ILE A 243 -0.55 -0.75 -0.36
N ASN A 244 -0.30 -1.95 -0.89
CA ASN A 244 0.99 -2.31 -1.47
C ASN A 244 0.94 -2.23 -3.00
N TYR A 245 1.50 -1.17 -3.58
CA TYR A 245 1.69 -1.00 -5.03
C TYR A 245 2.98 -1.64 -5.54
N GLY A 246 3.81 -2.17 -4.64
CA GLY A 246 5.07 -2.81 -5.00
C GLY A 246 4.89 -4.22 -5.54
N PRO A 247 5.83 -4.70 -6.36
CA PRO A 247 5.77 -6.03 -6.92
C PRO A 247 6.19 -7.13 -5.92
N TRP A 248 6.77 -6.77 -4.77
CA TRP A 248 7.12 -7.68 -3.68
C TRP A 248 6.11 -7.62 -2.52
N LYS A 249 5.93 -8.75 -1.85
CA LYS A 249 5.09 -8.82 -0.65
C LYS A 249 5.78 -8.17 0.55
N ALA A 250 5.03 -7.40 1.33
CA ALA A 250 5.52 -6.85 2.60
C ALA A 250 5.18 -7.84 3.72
N LYS A 251 6.23 -8.48 4.27
CA LYS A 251 6.09 -9.58 5.24
C LYS A 251 5.57 -9.14 6.60
N GLU A 252 6.13 -8.07 7.13
CA GLU A 252 5.82 -7.55 8.45
C GLU A 252 5.80 -6.04 8.37
N ILE A 253 4.65 -5.46 8.72
CA ILE A 253 4.39 -4.03 8.64
C ILE A 253 3.82 -3.59 9.97
N GLU A 254 4.41 -2.55 10.54
CA GLU A 254 3.91 -1.93 11.75
C GLU A 254 3.34 -0.54 11.41
N ILE A 255 2.08 -0.30 11.75
CA ILE A 255 1.45 1.01 11.61
C ILE A 255 1.33 1.64 12.99
N HIS A 256 1.89 2.83 13.12
CA HIS A 256 1.91 3.63 14.34
C HIS A 256 0.80 4.65 14.27
N VAL A 257 -0.20 4.55 15.15
CA VAL A 257 -1.33 5.49 15.19
C VAL A 257 -1.20 6.40 16.40
N LYS A 258 -1.26 7.72 16.15
CA LYS A 258 -1.38 8.77 17.17
C LYS A 258 -2.83 9.25 17.20
N TRP A 259 -3.49 8.98 18.32
CA TRP A 259 -4.91 9.24 18.52
C TRP A 259 -5.16 10.44 19.44
N PRO A 260 -5.85 11.51 18.99
CA PRO A 260 -6.13 12.70 19.80
C PRO A 260 -7.21 12.40 20.83
N TYR A 261 -6.77 12.13 22.06
CA TYR A 261 -7.61 11.60 23.12
C TYR A 261 -8.17 12.72 24.01
N GLN A 262 -7.31 13.67 24.38
CA GLN A 262 -7.65 14.79 25.26
C GLN A 262 -7.05 16.10 24.73
N THR A 263 -7.58 17.23 25.17
CA THR A 263 -6.98 18.55 24.97
C THR A 263 -5.66 18.64 25.73
N GLU A 264 -4.68 19.33 25.15
CA GLU A 264 -3.47 19.68 25.89
C GLU A 264 -3.78 20.87 26.80
N THR A 265 -3.92 20.63 28.11
CA THR A 265 -4.07 21.68 29.12
C THR A 265 -2.98 21.57 30.18
N PHE A 266 -2.66 22.68 30.85
CA PHE A 266 -1.69 22.73 31.95
C PHE A 266 -2.11 21.95 33.21
N THR A 267 -3.28 21.30 33.21
CA THR A 267 -3.78 20.45 34.30
C THR A 267 -3.38 18.99 34.09
N LYS A 268 -3.20 18.22 35.18
CA LYS A 268 -2.80 16.78 35.10
C LYS A 268 -3.73 15.93 34.21
N ASN A 269 -5.00 16.32 34.08
CA ASN A 269 -5.98 15.71 33.19
C ASN A 269 -6.46 16.76 32.19
N GLY A 270 -6.43 16.41 30.90
CA GLY A 270 -7.04 17.20 29.82
C GLY A 270 -8.52 16.90 29.68
N LYS A 271 -9.26 17.71 28.91
CA LYS A 271 -10.66 17.43 28.58
C LYS A 271 -10.73 16.47 27.40
N TRP A 272 -11.77 15.65 27.34
CA TRP A 272 -11.96 14.64 26.29
C TRP A 272 -12.13 15.25 24.89
N LEU A 273 -11.51 14.65 23.88
CA LEU A 273 -11.71 15.00 22.45
C LEU A 273 -12.44 13.87 21.72
N LEU A 274 -11.71 12.80 21.37
CA LEU A 274 -12.27 11.62 20.72
C LEU A 274 -12.25 10.43 21.68
N TYR A 275 -13.44 10.03 22.12
CA TYR A 275 -13.64 8.94 23.06
C TYR A 275 -13.80 7.61 22.34
N MET A 276 -12.82 6.70 22.49
CA MET A 276 -12.84 5.40 21.84
C MET A 276 -13.81 4.44 22.55
N MET A 277 -14.81 3.93 21.82
CA MET A 277 -15.85 3.06 22.39
C MET A 277 -15.47 1.56 22.34
N GLU A 278 -14.70 1.17 21.33
CA GLU A 278 -14.27 -0.20 21.10
C GLU A 278 -12.84 -0.22 20.54
N THR A 279 -12.15 -1.35 20.64
CA THR A 279 -10.82 -1.51 20.04
C THR A 279 -10.91 -1.37 18.51
N PRO A 280 -9.88 -0.82 17.83
CA PRO A 280 -9.86 -0.69 16.38
C PRO A 280 -10.15 -2.02 15.67
N LYS A 281 -11.01 -1.98 14.66
CA LYS A 281 -11.34 -3.13 13.83
C LYS A 281 -10.40 -3.17 12.62
N VAL A 282 -9.91 -4.37 12.30
CA VAL A 282 -8.96 -4.58 11.19
C VAL A 282 -9.60 -5.50 10.15
N GLN A 283 -9.55 -5.10 8.88
CA GLN A 283 -9.89 -5.95 7.74
C GLN A 283 -8.61 -6.36 7.03
N GLY A 284 -8.34 -7.66 7.01
CA GLY A 284 -7.11 -8.25 6.48
C GLY A 284 -6.37 -9.08 7.52
N ASN A 285 -5.16 -9.52 7.17
CA ASN A 285 -4.32 -10.34 8.04
C ASN A 285 -3.50 -9.46 9.00
N GLY A 286 -4.15 -8.97 10.06
CA GLY A 286 -3.50 -8.10 11.05
C GLY A 286 -4.33 -7.86 12.31
N TYR A 287 -3.74 -7.19 13.30
CA TYR A 287 -4.38 -6.83 14.56
C TYR A 287 -3.77 -5.55 15.14
N CYS A 288 -4.52 -4.83 15.96
CA CYS A 288 -4.03 -3.66 16.69
C CYS A 288 -3.85 -3.97 18.17
N VAL A 289 -2.77 -3.48 18.76
CA VAL A 289 -2.46 -3.58 20.19
C VAL A 289 -2.69 -2.21 20.80
N VAL A 290 -3.79 -2.09 21.55
CA VAL A 290 -4.22 -0.86 22.22
C VAL A 290 -4.26 -1.10 23.73
N ASP A 291 -3.90 -0.08 24.50
CA ASP A 291 -4.02 -0.11 25.95
C ASP A 291 -5.51 -0.24 26.36
N PRO A 292 -5.92 -1.29 27.11
CA PRO A 292 -7.30 -1.43 27.54
C PRO A 292 -7.81 -0.26 28.38
N ASP A 293 -6.93 0.46 29.09
CA ASP A 293 -7.32 1.56 29.98
C ASP A 293 -7.81 2.80 29.21
N ILE A 294 -7.48 2.90 27.91
CA ILE A 294 -7.92 4.03 27.07
C ILE A 294 -9.22 3.74 26.32
N VAL A 295 -9.59 2.46 26.21
CA VAL A 295 -10.78 2.02 25.47
C VAL A 295 -11.98 1.99 26.41
N ASN A 296 -12.93 2.88 26.16
CA ASN A 296 -14.15 3.01 26.95
C ASN A 296 -13.92 3.01 28.48
N PRO A 297 -13.06 3.90 29.02
CA PRO A 297 -12.72 3.93 30.46
C PRO A 297 -13.93 4.16 31.38
N LEU A 298 -14.96 4.86 30.89
CA LEU A 298 -16.22 5.09 31.62
C LEU A 298 -17.17 3.88 31.58
N ARG A 299 -16.79 2.80 30.87
CA ARG A 299 -17.55 1.54 30.74
C ARG A 299 -19.00 1.76 30.31
N LEU A 300 -19.20 2.69 29.39
CA LEU A 300 -20.51 3.02 28.82
C LEU A 300 -21.02 1.87 27.96
N GLN A 301 -22.35 1.76 27.82
CA GLN A 301 -22.96 0.70 27.03
C GLN A 301 -22.65 0.88 25.54
N VAL A 302 -22.06 -0.16 24.95
CA VAL A 302 -21.82 -0.24 23.51
C VAL A 302 -23.07 -0.85 22.86
N LYS A 303 -23.86 -0.04 22.15
CA LYS A 303 -24.91 -0.59 21.29
C LYS A 303 -24.24 -1.31 20.11
N ARG A 304 -24.58 -2.59 19.93
CA ARG A 304 -24.11 -3.40 18.81
C ARG A 304 -24.96 -3.04 17.59
N GLU A 305 -24.65 -1.92 16.94
CA GLU A 305 -25.19 -1.66 15.61
C GLU A 305 -24.62 -2.72 14.66
N GLU A 306 -25.49 -3.47 13.99
CA GLU A 306 -25.08 -4.36 12.91
C GLU A 306 -24.54 -3.48 11.78
N ASP A 307 -23.22 -3.42 11.65
CA ASP A 307 -22.53 -2.61 10.65
C ASP A 307 -23.00 -2.97 9.22
N GLN A 308 -23.86 -2.14 8.64
CA GLN A 308 -24.22 -2.24 7.21
C GLN A 308 -23.04 -1.91 6.28
N PHE A 309 -22.02 -1.21 6.79
CA PHE A 309 -20.90 -0.70 5.98
C PHE A 309 -19.89 -1.77 5.52
N ILE A 310 -19.83 -2.95 6.16
CA ILE A 310 -18.91 -4.02 5.71
C ILE A 310 -19.47 -4.78 4.49
N ARG A 311 -20.79 -4.73 4.24
CA ARG A 311 -21.39 -5.43 3.09
C ARG A 311 -21.21 -4.74 1.75
N GLU A 312 -20.86 -3.45 1.72
CA GLU A 312 -20.72 -2.71 0.46
C GLU A 312 -19.39 -2.97 -0.28
N PHE A 313 -18.37 -3.51 0.39
CA PHE A 313 -17.08 -3.84 -0.26
C PHE A 313 -16.92 -5.30 -0.70
N GLU A 314 -17.79 -6.21 -0.25
CA GLU A 314 -17.78 -7.62 -0.70
C GLU A 314 -18.62 -7.86 -1.98
N GLY A 315 -19.18 -6.80 -2.56
CA GLY A 315 -20.18 -6.84 -3.63
C GLY A 315 -19.76 -6.28 -4.99
N GLU A 316 -18.48 -6.24 -5.37
CA GLU A 316 -18.08 -5.78 -6.72
C GLU A 316 -17.69 -6.93 -7.67
N HIS A 317 -18.71 -7.65 -8.13
CA HIS A 317 -18.69 -8.31 -9.44
C HIS A 317 -20.05 -8.13 -10.13
N ALA A 318 -20.48 -6.88 -10.32
CA ALA A 318 -21.54 -6.58 -11.27
C ALA A 318 -21.43 -5.15 -11.81
N LYS A 319 -21.19 -5.07 -13.12
CA LYS A 319 -21.22 -3.87 -13.95
C LYS A 319 -22.43 -2.98 -13.64
N SER A 320 -22.19 -1.68 -13.40
CA SER A 320 -22.98 -0.65 -14.08
C SER A 320 -22.21 0.67 -14.15
N GLU A 321 -21.94 1.10 -15.38
CA GLU A 321 -21.60 2.47 -15.72
C GLU A 321 -22.80 3.38 -15.39
N ALA A 322 -22.87 3.88 -14.16
CA ALA A 322 -23.75 4.98 -13.82
C ALA A 322 -22.94 6.27 -13.85
N ARG A 323 -23.03 6.96 -15.00
CA ARG A 323 -22.42 8.26 -15.26
C ARG A 323 -23.08 9.33 -14.37
N VAL A 324 -22.61 9.47 -13.12
CA VAL A 324 -22.99 10.59 -12.26
C VAL A 324 -22.31 11.83 -12.82
N LYS A 325 -23.10 12.71 -13.43
CA LYS A 325 -22.66 14.07 -13.77
C LYS A 325 -22.25 14.77 -12.48
N ARG A 326 -20.94 14.94 -12.28
CA ARG A 326 -20.39 15.91 -11.35
C ARG A 326 -20.90 17.29 -11.78
N GLN A 327 -21.92 17.80 -11.09
CA GLN A 327 -22.08 19.24 -11.02
C GLN A 327 -20.89 19.73 -10.20
N ALA A 328 -20.03 20.53 -10.83
CA ALA A 328 -19.00 21.27 -10.11
C ALA A 328 -19.71 22.11 -9.03
N PRO A 329 -19.21 22.14 -7.78
CA PRO A 329 -19.69 23.10 -6.81
C PRO A 329 -19.48 24.49 -7.41
N GLU A 330 -20.56 25.25 -7.48
CA GLU A 330 -20.56 26.65 -7.88
C GLU A 330 -19.67 27.42 -6.87
N GLU A 331 -18.60 28.06 -7.35
CA GLU A 331 -17.78 28.96 -6.53
C GLU A 331 -18.60 30.21 -6.19
N ILE A 332 -19.37 30.14 -5.12
CA ILE A 332 -19.93 31.33 -4.48
C ILE A 332 -18.83 31.94 -3.61
N ARG A 333 -18.05 32.85 -4.18
CA ARG A 333 -17.22 33.78 -3.41
C ARG A 333 -18.13 34.84 -2.79
N LEU A 334 -18.57 34.61 -1.56
CA LEU A 334 -19.07 35.68 -0.69
C LEU A 334 -18.20 35.78 0.57
N ASP A 335 -17.71 36.99 0.77
CA ASP A 335 -17.13 37.60 1.97
C ASP A 335 -15.74 37.16 2.47
N PRO A 336 -14.81 38.12 2.69
CA PRO A 336 -13.58 37.86 3.43
C PRO A 336 -13.92 37.83 4.93
N ARG A 337 -14.58 36.76 5.40
CA ARG A 337 -14.58 36.42 6.83
C ARG A 337 -13.35 35.56 7.10
N THR A 338 -12.47 36.04 7.97
CA THR A 338 -11.37 35.22 8.50
C THR A 338 -11.97 34.17 9.43
N LEU A 339 -11.97 32.90 9.00
CA LEU A 339 -12.44 31.77 9.81
C LEU A 339 -11.46 31.54 10.97
N ASN A 340 -11.97 31.53 12.20
CA ASN A 340 -11.23 31.13 13.39
C ASN A 340 -11.30 29.60 13.52
N ILE A 341 -10.20 28.92 13.18
CA ILE A 341 -10.11 27.46 13.20
C ILE A 341 -9.19 27.05 14.36
N ALA A 342 -9.70 26.21 15.26
CA ALA A 342 -8.89 25.57 16.27
C ALA A 342 -8.43 24.19 15.78
N THR A 343 -7.14 23.86 15.91
CA THR A 343 -6.60 22.57 15.48
C THR A 343 -6.24 21.72 16.70
N MET A 344 -6.71 20.48 16.73
CA MET A 344 -6.37 19.46 17.72
C MET A 344 -5.47 18.40 17.09
N ASP A 345 -4.16 18.50 17.34
CA ASP A 345 -3.14 17.65 16.76
C ASP A 345 -2.04 17.30 17.77
N CYS A 346 -1.61 16.05 17.72
CA CYS A 346 -0.54 15.48 18.52
C CYS A 346 0.84 16.10 18.19
N GLU A 347 1.07 16.47 16.93
CA GLU A 347 2.38 16.99 16.50
C GLU A 347 2.53 18.49 16.75
N GLU A 348 1.43 19.23 16.73
CA GLU A 348 1.40 20.65 17.10
C GLU A 348 1.36 20.86 18.62
N GLY A 349 1.14 19.79 19.40
CA GLY A 349 1.05 19.85 20.86
C GLY A 349 -0.24 20.50 21.36
N THR A 350 -1.29 20.54 20.55
CA THR A 350 -2.61 21.06 20.95
C THR A 350 -3.54 19.97 21.49
N ALA A 351 -3.20 18.70 21.23
CA ALA A 351 -3.90 17.54 21.78
C ALA A 351 -2.92 16.57 22.48
N LYS A 352 -3.36 16.05 23.62
CA LYS A 352 -2.73 14.93 24.33
C LYS A 352 -3.16 13.62 23.66
N CYS A 353 -2.20 12.92 23.09
CA CYS A 353 -2.48 11.75 22.27
C CYS A 353 -2.05 10.44 22.92
N HIS A 354 -2.84 9.40 22.64
CA HIS A 354 -2.43 8.04 22.88
C HIS A 354 -1.83 7.42 21.64
N TYR A 355 -0.86 6.54 21.86
CA TYR A 355 -0.15 5.83 20.82
C TYR A 355 -0.49 4.36 20.89
N PHE A 356 -0.79 3.77 19.74
CA PHE A 356 -0.96 2.33 19.61
C PHE A 356 -0.46 1.83 18.27
N LYS A 357 -0.23 0.52 18.19
CA LYS A 357 0.40 -0.13 17.05
C LYS A 357 -0.54 -1.11 16.41
N CYS A 358 -0.55 -1.17 15.08
CA CYS A 358 -1.21 -2.22 14.32
C CYS A 358 -0.18 -3.01 13.51
N TYR A 359 -0.30 -4.33 13.52
CA TYR A 359 0.62 -5.25 12.88
C TYR A 359 -0.07 -5.97 11.73
N PHE A 360 0.55 -5.98 10.57
CA PHE A 360 0.07 -6.69 9.38
C PHE A 360 1.12 -7.65 8.85
N ARG A 361 0.65 -8.80 8.34
CA ARG A 361 1.53 -9.85 7.81
C ARG A 361 1.18 -10.24 6.38
N ASP A 362 2.23 -10.47 5.60
CA ASP A 362 2.18 -10.98 4.22
C ASP A 362 1.24 -10.17 3.29
N LEU A 363 1.34 -8.84 3.31
CA LEU A 363 0.59 -7.99 2.40
C LEU A 363 1.08 -8.18 0.96
N GLN A 364 0.24 -8.85 0.15
CA GLN A 364 0.56 -9.18 -1.24
C GLN A 364 0.60 -7.95 -2.13
N PRO A 365 1.26 -8.03 -3.31
CA PRO A 365 1.17 -7.00 -4.34
C PRO A 365 -0.28 -6.69 -4.73
N ASP A 366 -0.57 -5.41 -4.94
CA ASP A 366 -1.88 -4.86 -5.31
C ASP A 366 -3.02 -5.21 -4.34
N LYS A 367 -2.69 -5.49 -3.08
CA LYS A 367 -3.66 -5.71 -2.00
C LYS A 367 -3.63 -4.59 -0.98
N ASN A 368 -4.78 -4.39 -0.34
CA ASN A 368 -4.99 -3.41 0.70
C ASN A 368 -5.50 -4.06 1.99
N VAL A 369 -5.34 -3.33 3.09
CA VAL A 369 -5.91 -3.65 4.41
C VAL A 369 -6.46 -2.37 5.02
N LEU A 370 -7.49 -2.51 5.87
CA LEU A 370 -8.18 -1.39 6.48
C LEU A 370 -8.08 -1.46 8.01
N ILE A 371 -7.83 -0.31 8.64
CA ILE A 371 -7.99 -0.09 10.07
C ILE A 371 -9.15 0.88 10.27
N SER A 372 -10.18 0.49 11.00
CA SER A 372 -11.30 1.35 11.37
C SER A 372 -11.31 1.62 12.87
N ILE A 373 -11.14 2.88 13.24
CA ILE A 373 -11.12 3.35 14.62
C ILE A 373 -12.42 4.09 14.89
N ARG A 374 -13.28 3.55 15.77
CA ARG A 374 -14.56 4.15 16.11
C ARG A 374 -14.48 4.91 17.43
N ALA A 375 -14.92 6.15 17.39
CA ALA A 375 -14.95 7.01 18.56
C ALA A 375 -16.17 7.92 18.55
N ARG A 376 -16.43 8.54 19.69
CA ARG A 376 -17.45 9.56 19.87
C ARG A 376 -16.78 10.90 20.08
N LEU A 377 -17.29 11.93 19.39
CA LEU A 377 -16.92 13.32 19.67
C LEU A 377 -17.44 13.69 21.06
N TRP A 378 -16.57 14.20 21.93
CA TRP A 378 -17.00 14.61 23.27
C TRP A 378 -17.65 15.99 23.27
N SER A 379 -18.96 16.05 22.96
CA SER A 379 -19.70 17.30 22.73
C SER A 379 -19.52 18.34 23.84
N GLN A 380 -19.47 17.93 25.11
CA GLN A 380 -19.32 18.83 26.25
C GLN A 380 -18.05 19.70 26.17
N THR A 381 -16.91 19.12 25.78
CA THR A 381 -15.64 19.86 25.65
C THR A 381 -15.74 20.94 24.59
N PHE A 382 -16.33 20.60 23.44
CA PHE A 382 -16.44 21.52 22.30
C PHE A 382 -17.41 22.67 22.59
N VAL A 383 -18.52 22.40 23.28
CA VAL A 383 -19.47 23.45 23.69
C VAL A 383 -18.88 24.37 24.75
N GLU A 384 -18.12 23.83 25.71
CA GLU A 384 -17.53 24.65 26.78
C GLU A 384 -16.39 25.54 26.29
N ASP A 385 -15.44 24.98 25.53
CA ASP A 385 -14.16 25.64 25.24
C ASP A 385 -14.07 26.19 23.81
N TYR A 386 -14.90 25.71 22.89
CA TYR A 386 -14.78 26.00 21.45
C TYR A 386 -16.05 26.56 20.80
N ALA A 387 -17.10 26.87 21.56
CA ALA A 387 -18.34 27.45 21.01
C ALA A 387 -18.15 28.80 20.28
N THR A 388 -17.05 29.50 20.50
CA THR A 388 -16.76 30.80 19.86
C THR A 388 -15.90 30.70 18.59
N VAL A 389 -15.40 29.50 18.25
CA VAL A 389 -14.62 29.31 17.01
C VAL A 389 -15.54 28.86 15.88
N ASP A 390 -15.16 29.13 14.63
CA ASP A 390 -15.98 28.75 13.47
C ASP A 390 -15.90 27.25 13.18
N ARG A 391 -14.76 26.62 13.51
CA ARG A 391 -14.50 25.18 13.29
C ARG A 391 -13.39 24.66 14.18
N VAL A 392 -13.50 23.40 14.58
CA VAL A 392 -12.41 22.65 15.22
C VAL A 392 -11.98 21.50 14.32
N ASP A 393 -10.71 21.46 13.92
CA ASP A 393 -10.12 20.38 13.12
C ASP A 393 -9.44 19.39 14.05
N ILE A 394 -9.93 18.15 14.08
CA ILE A 394 -9.39 17.09 14.94
C ILE A 394 -8.66 16.08 14.06
N ILE A 395 -7.35 15.95 14.29
CA ILE A 395 -6.44 15.23 13.40
C ILE A 395 -5.88 14.02 14.14
N SER A 396 -6.14 12.83 13.62
CA SER A 396 -5.35 11.65 13.98
C SER A 396 -4.31 11.37 12.91
N ARG A 397 -3.14 10.88 13.32
CA ARG A 397 -2.02 10.60 12.44
C ARG A 397 -1.67 9.12 12.46
N ALA A 398 -1.34 8.56 11.31
CA ALA A 398 -0.78 7.23 11.22
C ALA A 398 0.50 7.24 10.37
N SER A 399 1.45 6.38 10.73
CA SER A 399 2.70 6.24 9.98
C SER A 399 3.12 4.78 9.84
N ILE A 400 3.64 4.42 8.68
CA ILE A 400 4.23 3.11 8.40
C ILE A 400 5.63 3.03 9.04
N TYR A 401 5.94 1.88 9.65
CA TYR A 401 7.25 1.51 10.13
C TYR A 401 7.58 0.10 9.60
N LEU A 402 8.68 0.02 8.86
CA LEU A 402 9.25 -1.23 8.36
C LEU A 402 10.56 -1.54 9.09
N ASP A 403 10.79 -2.82 9.41
CA ASP A 403 12.06 -3.26 9.98
C ASP A 403 13.21 -3.04 8.99
N PRO A 404 14.23 -2.23 9.32
CA PRO A 404 15.39 -2.00 8.47
C PRO A 404 16.14 -3.27 8.06
N GLN A 405 15.99 -4.38 8.80
CA GLN A 405 16.64 -5.66 8.48
C GLN A 405 16.05 -6.35 7.24
N LEU A 406 14.82 -6.00 6.84
CA LEU A 406 14.13 -6.63 5.71
C LEU A 406 14.62 -6.15 4.33
N ASP A 407 15.50 -5.14 4.28
CA ASP A 407 16.11 -4.58 3.06
C ASP A 407 15.07 -4.29 1.95
N ILE A 408 13.94 -3.70 2.37
CA ILE A 408 12.85 -3.31 1.48
C ILE A 408 13.10 -1.89 1.01
N ARG A 409 13.15 -1.71 -0.31
CA ARG A 409 13.17 -0.40 -0.95
C ARG A 409 11.74 0.08 -1.17
N GLN A 410 11.41 1.23 -0.59
CA GLN A 410 10.15 1.95 -0.78
C GLN A 410 10.40 3.45 -0.84
N LYS A 411 9.44 4.21 -1.36
CA LYS A 411 9.38 5.65 -1.10
C LYS A 411 8.78 5.87 0.29
N THR A 412 9.28 6.88 0.99
CA THR A 412 8.83 7.20 2.35
C THR A 412 7.89 8.41 2.40
N ASP A 413 7.63 9.04 1.26
CA ASP A 413 6.83 10.28 1.17
C ASP A 413 5.33 10.03 1.43
N ASN A 414 4.90 8.79 1.21
CA ASN A 414 3.54 8.26 1.35
C ASN A 414 3.37 7.34 2.57
N ASP A 415 4.37 7.28 3.46
CA ASP A 415 4.32 6.48 4.69
C ASP A 415 3.45 7.12 5.78
N LYS A 416 3.04 8.39 5.61
CA LYS A 416 2.27 9.15 6.60
C LYS A 416 0.90 9.50 6.08
N ALA A 417 -0.12 9.29 6.90
CA ALA A 417 -1.50 9.63 6.60
C ALA A 417 -2.19 10.34 7.76
N PHE A 418 -3.20 11.13 7.43
CA PHE A 418 -3.99 11.90 8.38
C PHE A 418 -5.47 11.65 8.14
N ALA A 419 -6.24 11.51 9.22
CA ALA A 419 -7.69 11.55 9.16
C ALA A 419 -8.16 12.79 9.92
N VAL A 420 -8.94 13.64 9.24
CA VAL A 420 -9.37 14.93 9.78
C VAL A 420 -10.88 14.92 9.93
N THR A 421 -11.36 15.14 11.15
CA THR A 421 -12.77 15.44 11.41
C THR A 421 -12.93 16.94 11.64
N LYS A 422 -13.85 17.55 10.89
CA LYS A 422 -14.19 18.97 11.00
C LYS A 422 -15.43 19.14 11.88
N ALA A 423 -15.24 19.57 13.11
CA ALA A 423 -16.31 19.81 14.06
C ALA A 423 -16.80 21.26 13.98
N LEU A 424 -18.09 21.46 13.76
CA LEU A 424 -18.75 22.76 13.61
C LEU A 424 -19.68 22.99 14.80
N PRO A 425 -19.68 24.19 15.42
CA PRO A 425 -20.67 24.49 16.45
C PRO A 425 -22.07 24.53 15.84
N ASP A 426 -23.08 24.11 16.59
CA ASP A 426 -24.47 24.34 16.23
C ASP A 426 -24.78 25.83 16.42
N LEU A 427 -25.04 26.55 15.32
CA LEU A 427 -25.12 28.01 15.28
C LEU A 427 -26.40 28.69 15.83
N PRO A 428 -27.47 28.04 16.37
CA PRO A 428 -28.66 28.78 16.78
C PRO A 428 -28.56 29.42 18.19
N LEU A 429 -27.51 29.18 18.98
CA LEU A 429 -27.42 29.68 20.36
C LEU A 429 -26.47 30.87 20.59
N TYR A 430 -25.59 31.17 19.65
CA TYR A 430 -24.61 32.25 19.76
C TYR A 430 -24.52 33.08 18.48
N GLN A 431 -25.65 33.53 17.95
CA GLN A 431 -25.65 34.85 17.34
C GLN A 431 -25.38 35.84 18.47
N LYS A 432 -24.10 36.09 18.76
CA LYS A 432 -23.72 37.33 19.44
C LYS A 432 -24.41 38.42 18.62
N PRO A 433 -25.42 39.14 19.16
CA PRO A 433 -26.08 40.17 18.38
C PRO A 433 -24.95 41.06 17.87
N GLU A 434 -24.85 41.26 16.56
CA GLU A 434 -23.90 42.23 16.01
C GLU A 434 -24.16 43.52 16.79
N GLU A 435 -23.23 43.86 17.69
CA GLU A 435 -23.39 45.01 18.57
C GLU A 435 -23.34 46.22 17.65
N VAL A 436 -24.52 46.72 17.29
CA VAL A 436 -24.64 47.85 16.38
C VAL A 436 -23.86 49.00 17.00
N PRO A 437 -22.83 49.52 16.31
CA PRO A 437 -21.98 50.56 16.88
C PRO A 437 -22.82 51.73 17.39
N LEU A 438 -22.59 52.14 18.64
CA LEU A 438 -23.36 53.20 19.31
C LEU A 438 -23.44 54.49 18.49
N TRP A 439 -22.42 54.78 17.66
CA TRP A 439 -22.41 55.94 16.78
C TRP A 439 -23.55 55.91 15.75
N ILE A 440 -23.96 54.74 15.25
CA ILE A 440 -25.07 54.59 14.29
C ILE A 440 -26.40 54.91 14.98
N ILE A 441 -26.58 54.46 16.22
CA ILE A 441 -27.77 54.77 17.02
C ILE A 441 -27.86 56.28 17.28
N ILE A 442 -26.74 56.90 17.67
CA ILE A 442 -26.66 58.34 17.90
C ILE A 442 -26.98 59.10 16.59
N LEU A 443 -26.42 58.68 15.46
CA LEU A 443 -26.68 59.31 14.15
C LEU A 443 -28.15 59.19 13.73
N ALA A 444 -28.77 58.04 13.96
CA ALA A 444 -30.19 57.82 13.68
C ALA A 444 -31.10 58.71 14.55
N VAL A 445 -30.80 58.85 15.84
CA VAL A 445 -31.54 59.73 16.76
C VAL A 445 -31.38 61.20 16.36
N CYS A 446 -30.16 61.64 16.06
CA CYS A 446 -29.89 63.01 15.59
C CYS A 446 -30.60 63.30 14.26
N GLY A 447 -30.55 62.37 13.30
CA GLY A 447 -31.25 62.48 12.02
C GLY A 447 -32.77 62.56 12.19
N GLY A 448 -33.34 61.70 13.05
CA GLY A 448 -34.76 61.71 13.37
C GLY A 448 -35.22 63.02 14.02
N LEU A 449 -34.46 63.55 14.97
CA LEU A 449 -34.73 64.85 15.60
C LEU A 449 -34.66 66.00 14.60
N LEU A 450 -33.67 66.01 13.71
CA LEU A 450 -33.50 67.05 12.70
C LEU A 450 -34.67 67.04 11.71
N LEU A 451 -35.09 65.85 11.28
CA LEU A 451 -36.27 65.67 10.43
C LEU A 451 -37.54 66.15 11.15
N LEU A 452 -37.72 65.80 12.42
CA LEU A 452 -38.86 66.25 13.23
C LEU A 452 -38.91 67.79 13.34
N ILE A 453 -37.77 68.43 13.58
CA ILE A 453 -37.68 69.91 13.64
C ILE A 453 -38.05 70.54 12.29
N LEU A 454 -37.56 69.98 11.17
CA LEU A 454 -37.94 70.44 9.83
C LEU A 454 -39.44 70.27 9.57
N LEU A 455 -40.02 69.15 10.01
CA LEU A 455 -41.45 68.88 9.87
C LEU A 455 -42.29 69.89 10.67
N ILE A 456 -41.90 70.16 11.92
CA ILE A 456 -42.53 71.20 12.75
C ILE A 456 -42.41 72.57 12.09
N PHE A 457 -41.24 72.90 11.53
CA PHE A 457 -41.01 74.16 10.83
C PHE A 457 -41.89 74.30 9.57
N CYS A 458 -41.99 73.24 8.76
CA CYS A 458 -42.90 73.18 7.62
C CYS A 458 -44.36 73.33 8.04
N LEU A 459 -44.82 72.59 9.05
CA LEU A 459 -46.19 72.67 9.58
C LEU A 459 -46.49 74.06 10.17
N TRP A 460 -45.50 74.69 10.79
CA TRP A 460 -45.62 76.07 11.29
C TRP A 460 -45.73 77.08 10.16
N LYS A 461 -44.91 76.96 9.11
CA LYS A 461 -44.97 77.82 7.91
C LYS A 461 -46.24 77.61 7.08
N LEU A 462 -46.77 76.40 7.05
CA LEU A 462 -48.06 76.05 6.42
C LEU A 462 -49.28 76.47 7.29
N GLY A 463 -49.05 77.08 8.45
CA GLY A 463 -50.11 77.72 9.25
C GLY A 463 -50.94 76.78 10.13
N PHE A 464 -50.52 75.52 10.29
CA PHE A 464 -51.28 74.49 11.02
C PHE A 464 -51.50 74.81 12.52
N PHE A 465 -50.59 75.56 13.15
CA PHE A 465 -50.66 75.87 14.59
C PHE A 465 -51.46 77.14 14.96
N LYS A 466 -52.14 77.79 14.02
CA LYS A 466 -53.03 78.93 14.33
C LYS A 466 -54.45 78.45 14.66
N ARG A 467 -54.73 78.18 15.94
CA ARG A 467 -56.11 77.98 16.42
C ARG A 467 -56.76 79.31 16.81
N LYS A 468 -57.93 79.61 16.23
CA LYS A 468 -58.89 80.61 16.76
C LYS A 468 -59.62 79.99 17.96
N LYS A 469 -59.62 80.68 19.11
CA LYS A 469 -60.39 80.31 20.31
C LYS A 469 -61.88 80.65 20.09
N PRO A 470 -62.84 79.71 20.28
CA PRO A 470 -64.25 80.05 20.40
C PRO A 470 -64.54 80.72 21.75
N GLY A 471 -65.48 81.68 21.73
CA GLY A 471 -65.84 82.54 22.85
C GLY A 471 -66.57 81.84 24.00
N TYR A 472 -66.39 82.43 25.18
CA TYR A 472 -66.99 82.11 26.46
C TYR A 472 -68.49 82.45 26.45
N MET A 473 -69.37 81.49 26.76
CA MET A 473 -70.77 81.70 27.15
C MET A 473 -70.95 81.23 28.60
N PRO A 474 -71.58 82.02 29.49
CA PRO A 474 -71.72 81.69 30.91
C PRO A 474 -72.77 80.60 31.15
N ALA A 475 -72.55 79.81 32.21
CA ALA A 475 -73.32 78.64 32.60
C ALA A 475 -74.68 78.98 33.24
N GLU A 476 -75.71 78.16 32.96
CA GLU A 476 -76.98 78.14 33.67
C GLU A 476 -76.90 77.21 34.90
N MET A 477 -77.35 77.72 36.05
CA MET A 477 -77.60 76.95 37.27
C MET A 477 -78.85 76.06 37.09
N HIS A 478 -78.75 74.78 37.41
CA HIS A 478 -79.91 74.02 37.82
C HIS A 478 -79.67 73.28 39.13
N ASP A 479 -80.59 73.56 40.03
CA ASP A 479 -80.78 73.15 41.40
C ASP A 479 -81.16 71.66 41.51
N LYS A 480 -80.73 71.01 42.60
CA LYS A 480 -81.47 69.94 43.28
C LYS A 480 -80.79 69.56 44.60
N GLU A 481 -81.26 70.25 45.62
CA GLU A 481 -81.27 69.85 47.02
C GLU A 481 -82.04 68.52 47.26
N LEU A 482 -81.69 67.85 48.37
CA LEU A 482 -82.45 66.85 49.17
C LEU A 482 -82.35 65.35 48.79
N ARG A 483 -81.53 64.60 49.55
CA ARG A 483 -81.91 63.72 50.69
C ARG A 483 -80.65 63.00 51.19
N GLU A 484 -80.22 63.22 52.44
CA GLU A 484 -80.56 62.39 53.62
C GLU A 484 -80.31 60.89 53.38
N LYS A 485 -79.70 60.09 54.25
CA LYS A 485 -79.04 60.19 55.56
C LYS A 485 -78.54 58.76 55.83
N GLU A 486 -77.62 58.59 56.78
CA GLU A 486 -77.13 57.32 57.35
C GLU A 486 -76.19 56.51 56.42
N TYR A 487 -75.06 56.00 56.87
CA TYR A 487 -74.82 55.34 58.15
C TYR A 487 -73.39 55.62 58.65
N ASN A 488 -73.28 56.17 59.85
CA ASN A 488 -72.11 55.98 60.71
C ASN A 488 -72.06 54.52 61.15
N GLY A 489 -70.87 53.91 61.17
CA GLY A 489 -70.71 52.64 61.89
C GLY A 489 -69.42 51.90 61.59
N ILE A 490 -68.36 52.33 62.31
CA ILE A 490 -67.27 51.51 62.87
C ILE A 490 -66.32 50.83 61.88
#